data_AF-A0A967SYN0-F1
#
_entry.id   AF-A0A967SYN0-F1
#
_cell.length_a   1.000
_cell.length_b   1.000
_cell.length_c   1.000
_cell.angle_alpha   90.00
_cell.angle_beta   90.00
_cell.angle_gamma   90.00
#
_symmetry.space_group_name_H-M   'P 1'
#
loop_
_entity.id
_entity.type
_entity.pdbx_description
1 polymer ?
#
loop_
_entity_poly.entity_id
_entity_poly.type
_entity_poly.pdbx_seq_one_letter_code
_entity_poly.pdbx_strand_id
1 'polypeptide(L)' 'MRRKSILLSATAIMVILAFCGPAWAFSGSGSGTQAYPYVITTVHQLQEMQDELNAYYVLGN' A
#
# COMPACT_ATOMS: atom_id res chain seq x y z
N MET A 1 20.32 21.56 25.55
CA MET A 1 19.03 21.41 24.84
C MET A 1 19.15 20.87 23.41
N ARG A 2 20.15 21.26 22.59
CA ARG A 2 20.27 20.88 21.16
C ARG A 2 20.44 19.38 20.84
N ARG A 3 21.08 18.58 21.71
CA ARG A 3 21.30 17.14 21.47
C ARG A 3 20.05 16.28 21.69
N LYS A 4 19.20 16.66 22.67
CA LYS A 4 17.95 15.95 22.96
C LYS A 4 16.90 16.19 21.88
N SER A 5 16.84 17.40 21.31
CA SER A 5 15.93 17.72 20.20
C SER A 5 16.29 17.02 18.88
N ILE A 6 17.58 16.82 18.59
CA ILE A 6 18.02 16.03 17.42
C ILE A 6 17.68 14.54 17.59
N LEU A 7 17.85 14.00 18.80
CA LEU A 7 17.49 12.61 19.10
C LEU A 7 15.97 12.38 19.04
N LEU A 8 15.17 13.36 19.49
CA LEU A 8 13.70 13.33 19.41
C LEU A 8 13.20 13.43 17.97
N SER A 9 13.83 14.24 17.11
CA SER A 9 13.45 14.30 15.69
C SER A 9 13.83 13.04 14.92
N ALA A 10 15.02 12.48 15.20
CA ALA A 10 15.48 11.25 14.57
C ALA A 10 14.58 10.04 14.92
N THR A 11 14.13 9.95 16.17
CA THR A 11 13.18 8.91 16.60
C THR A 11 11.80 9.10 15.98
N ALA A 12 11.28 10.33 15.87
CA ALA A 12 10.02 10.60 15.19
C ALA A 12 10.05 10.20 13.70
N ILE A 13 11.15 10.50 12.99
CA ILE A 13 11.32 10.14 11.57
C ILE A 13 11.42 8.62 11.39
N MET A 14 12.13 7.93 12.28
CA MET A 14 12.25 6.46 12.25
C MET A 14 10.92 5.75 12.51
N VAL A 15 10.06 6.32 13.37
CA VAL A 15 8.70 5.82 13.60
C VAL A 15 7.83 6.05 12.36
N ILE A 16 7.90 7.22 11.71
CA ILE A 16 7.14 7.52 10.49
C ILE A 16 7.52 6.57 9.33
N LEU A 17 8.81 6.25 9.17
CA LEU A 17 9.28 5.31 8.16
C LEU A 17 8.89 3.85 8.45
N ALA A 18 8.72 3.48 9.72
CA ALA A 18 8.34 2.13 10.13
C ALA A 18 6.84 1.80 9.92
N PHE A 19 6.00 2.79 9.64
CA PHE A 19 4.57 2.59 9.31
C PHE A 19 4.29 2.47 7.81
N CYS A 20 5.29 2.63 6.96
CA CYS A 20 5.18 2.24 5.56
C CYS A 20 5.48 0.73 5.46
N GLY A 21 4.49 -0.10 5.83
CA GLY A 21 4.56 -1.53 5.54
C GLY A 21 4.71 -1.75 4.02
N PRO A 22 5.21 -2.91 3.57
CA PRO A 22 5.24 -3.20 2.15
C PRO A 22 3.82 -3.07 1.61
N ALA A 23 3.54 -2.02 0.84
CA ALA A 23 2.37 -1.99 0.00
C ALA A 23 2.59 -3.10 -1.01
N TRP A 24 1.96 -4.26 -0.80
CA TRP A 24 1.84 -5.29 -1.82
C TRP A 24 1.01 -4.67 -2.92
N ALA A 25 1.68 -3.97 -3.83
CA ALA A 25 1.03 -3.35 -4.96
C ALA A 25 0.42 -4.48 -5.80
N PHE A 26 -0.86 -4.32 -6.14
CA PHE A 26 -1.55 -5.21 -7.05
C PHE A 26 -0.70 -5.43 -8.32
N SER A 27 -0.48 -6.68 -8.71
CA SER A 27 0.43 -7.05 -9.81
C SER A 27 -0.16 -6.77 -11.19
N GLY A 28 -1.44 -6.42 -11.27
CA GLY A 28 -2.13 -6.07 -12.51
C GLY A 28 -2.16 -4.56 -12.79
N SER A 29 -3.26 -4.10 -13.40
CA SER A 29 -3.48 -2.69 -13.72
C SER A 29 -4.59 -2.09 -12.85
N GLY A 30 -4.61 -0.76 -12.73
CA GLY A 30 -5.52 -0.03 -11.85
C GLY A 30 -4.87 0.44 -10.55
N SER A 31 -5.60 1.22 -9.77
CA SER A 31 -5.15 1.75 -8.47
C SER A 31 -6.10 1.41 -7.32
N GLY A 32 -7.05 0.49 -7.54
CA GLY A 32 -8.02 0.09 -6.53
C GLY A 32 -9.06 1.15 -6.18
N THR A 33 -9.11 2.26 -6.92
CA THR A 33 -10.09 3.35 -6.70
C THR A 33 -11.33 3.17 -7.56
N GLN A 34 -12.44 3.82 -7.20
CA GLN A 34 -13.66 3.75 -7.99
C GLN A 34 -13.48 4.20 -9.46
N ALA A 35 -12.63 5.21 -9.68
CA ALA A 35 -12.31 5.72 -11.02
C ALA A 35 -11.36 4.79 -11.79
N TYR A 36 -10.49 4.06 -11.08
CA TYR A 36 -9.47 3.19 -11.64
C TYR A 36 -9.40 1.87 -10.84
N PRO A 37 -10.38 0.97 -11.02
CA PRO A 37 -10.41 -0.30 -10.29
C PRO A 37 -9.22 -1.19 -10.69
N TYR A 38 -8.82 -2.09 -9.80
CA TYR A 38 -7.89 -3.15 -10.14
C TYR A 38 -8.52 -4.12 -11.16
N VAL A 39 -7.82 -4.41 -12.26
CA VAL A 39 -8.28 -5.31 -13.33
C VAL A 39 -7.67 -6.69 -13.15
N ILE A 40 -8.48 -7.67 -12.82
CA ILE A 40 -8.08 -9.05 -12.57
C ILE A 40 -8.16 -9.85 -13.87
N THR A 41 -7.02 -10.36 -14.34
CA THR A 41 -6.88 -11.20 -15.55
C THR A 41 -6.30 -12.58 -15.27
N THR A 42 -5.81 -12.81 -14.04
CA THR A 42 -5.22 -14.09 -13.62
C THR A 42 -5.74 -14.51 -12.24
N VAL A 43 -5.66 -15.81 -11.94
CA VAL A 43 -6.01 -16.36 -10.61
C VAL A 43 -5.09 -15.80 -9.53
N HIS A 44 -3.83 -15.51 -9.84
CA HIS A 44 -2.89 -14.90 -8.90
C HIS A 44 -3.37 -13.50 -8.47
N GLN A 45 -3.76 -12.65 -9.42
CA GLN A 45 -4.32 -11.32 -9.14
C GLN A 45 -5.62 -11.40 -8.31
N LEU A 46 -6.42 -12.45 -8.48
CA LEU A 46 -7.60 -12.66 -7.63
C LEU A 46 -7.21 -12.91 -6.16
N GLN A 47 -6.11 -13.62 -5.92
CA GLN A 47 -5.63 -13.90 -4.56
C GLN A 47 -5.12 -12.64 -3.85
N GLU A 48 -4.60 -11.66 -4.60
CA GLU A 48 -4.14 -10.37 -4.07
C GLU A 48 -5.27 -9.50 -3.48
N MET A 49 -6.54 -9.81 -3.74
CA MET A 49 -7.67 -9.10 -3.10
C MET A 49 -7.59 -9.14 -1.57
N GLN A 50 -6.94 -10.17 -1.00
CA GLN A 50 -6.73 -10.30 0.43
C GLN A 50 -5.91 -9.13 1.03
N ASP A 51 -5.09 -8.47 0.22
CA ASP A 51 -4.17 -7.42 0.67
C ASP A 51 -4.89 -6.06 0.80
N GLU A 52 -5.96 -5.82 0.03
CA GLU A 52 -6.75 -4.58 0.06
C GLU A 52 -8.25 -4.82 -0.18
N LEU A 53 -8.95 -5.35 0.84
CA LEU A 53 -10.37 -5.74 0.75
C LEU A 53 -11.36 -4.59 0.46
N ASN A 54 -10.94 -3.34 0.67
CA ASN A 54 -11.79 -2.15 0.49
C ASN A 54 -11.61 -1.48 -0.89
N ALA A 55 -10.75 -2.02 -1.76
CA ALA A 55 -10.54 -1.51 -3.11
C ALA A 55 -11.66 -1.91 -4.08
N TYR A 56 -11.67 -1.29 -5.26
CA TYR A 56 -12.58 -1.60 -6.36
C TYR A 56 -11.91 -2.56 -7.34
N TYR A 57 -12.64 -3.60 -7.76
CA TYR A 57 -12.13 -4.66 -8.63
C TYR A 57 -13.07 -4.93 -9.80
N VAL A 58 -12.50 -5.26 -10.96
CA VAL A 58 -13.24 -5.72 -12.15
C VAL A 58 -12.52 -6.92 -12.77
N LEU A 59 -13.28 -7.81 -13.41
CA LEU A 59 -12.72 -8.92 -14.18
C LEU A 59 -12.39 -8.45 -15.61
N GLY A 60 -11.17 -8.72 -16.05
CA GLY A 60 -10.69 -8.53 -17.42
C GLY A 60 -10.52 -9.86 -18.15
N ASN A 61 -10.16 -9.79 -19.43
CA ASN A 61 -9.93 -10.95 -20.31
C ASN A 61 -8.58 -10.86 -21.02
#